data_AF-A0A9P0TER0-F1
#
_entry.id   AF-A0A9P0TER0-F1
#
_cell.length_a   1.000
_cell.length_b   1.000
_cell.length_c   1.000
_cell.angle_alpha   90.00
_cell.angle_beta   90.00
_cell.angle_gamma   90.00
#
_symmetry.space_group_name_H-M   'P 1'
#
loop_
_entity.id
_entity.type
_entity.pdbx_description
1 polymer ?
#
loop_
_entity_poly.entity_id
_entity_poly.type
_entity_poly.pdbx_seq_one_letter_code
_entity_poly.pdbx_strand_id
1 'polypeptide(L)'
;MDASSLRDFSKNLFESTDYDHKDISGGNNSEVPLICQIKGSDFLVPGKCRFICGCVKEECKKLDGNKYDIVIADPPWWNKYIRRLKKAAFKLSYSMMYNEEIASIPINSLFSDTTLIAVWCTNSPSNIKSVKELIFPKWGVDYVTTWYWLKLTIDLEPICAFSSGSKKQPYERLIIGRRGDIKVPENVVFASIPSSLHSHKPPLIDLFTYYNVSTKGPHVLELFARYLLPNTTSVGYEPLKWQNLALYVEYQ
;
A
#
# COMPACT_ATOMS: atom_id res chain seq x y z
N MET A 1 -18.13 17.72 4.95
CA MET A 1 -16.76 18.18 4.62
C MET A 1 -16.54 17.83 3.16
N ASP A 2 -16.14 18.77 2.31
CA ASP A 2 -15.82 18.47 0.91
C ASP A 2 -14.44 17.78 0.78
N ALA A 3 -14.11 17.25 -0.40
CA ALA A 3 -12.86 16.51 -0.62
C ALA A 3 -11.59 17.37 -0.40
N SER A 4 -11.67 18.68 -0.62
CA SER A 4 -10.54 19.60 -0.42
C SER A 4 -10.29 19.82 1.07
N SER A 5 -11.34 20.14 1.81
CA SER A 5 -11.29 20.37 3.25
C SER A 5 -10.84 19.12 4.03
N LEU A 6 -11.25 17.92 3.62
CA LEU A 6 -10.75 16.67 4.23
C LEU A 6 -9.26 16.46 3.97
N ARG A 7 -8.78 16.81 2.77
CA ARG A 7 -7.37 16.69 2.41
C ARG A 7 -6.50 17.66 3.21
N ASP A 8 -6.95 18.90 3.37
CA ASP A 8 -6.25 19.92 4.16
C ASP A 8 -6.30 19.59 5.65
N PHE A 9 -7.44 19.12 6.16
CA PHE A 9 -7.57 18.63 7.53
C PHE A 9 -6.62 17.45 7.80
N SER A 10 -6.63 16.43 6.94
CA SER A 10 -5.73 15.27 7.06
C SER A 10 -4.26 15.72 7.05
N LYS A 11 -3.90 16.61 6.13
CA LYS A 11 -2.54 17.16 6.06
C LYS A 11 -2.17 17.87 7.36
N ASN A 12 -3.03 18.76 7.86
CA ASN A 12 -2.80 19.51 9.10
C ASN A 12 -2.73 18.58 10.31
N LEU A 13 -3.62 17.59 10.41
CA LEU A 13 -3.62 16.58 11.46
C LEU A 13 -2.25 15.91 11.53
N PHE A 14 -1.77 15.32 10.41
CA PHE A 14 -0.49 14.61 10.39
C PHE A 14 0.75 15.52 10.44
N GLU A 15 0.65 16.80 10.07
CA GLU A 15 1.74 17.77 10.23
C GLU A 15 1.83 18.31 11.68
N SER A 16 0.70 18.34 12.39
CA SER A 16 0.58 18.82 13.77
C SER A 16 0.82 17.72 14.82
N THR A 17 0.50 16.47 14.50
CA THR A 17 0.78 15.31 15.34
C THR A 17 2.16 14.76 15.04
N ASP A 18 2.98 14.53 16.06
CA ASP A 18 4.20 13.74 15.89
C ASP A 18 3.79 12.27 15.66
N TYR A 19 3.52 11.92 14.39
CA TYR A 19 3.08 10.60 13.99
C TYR A 19 4.29 9.65 14.00
N ASP A 20 4.75 9.30 15.20
CA ASP A 20 5.77 8.29 15.42
C ASP A 20 5.17 7.13 16.20
N HIS A 21 4.76 6.10 15.48
CA HIS A 21 4.31 4.83 16.04
C HIS A 21 5.36 3.74 15.88
N LYS A 22 6.63 4.09 15.63
CA LYS A 22 7.70 3.11 15.50
C LYS A 22 7.75 2.18 16.72
N ASP A 23 8.00 0.90 16.45
CA ASP A 23 8.09 -0.18 17.42
C ASP A 23 6.75 -0.58 18.08
N ILE A 24 5.62 0.01 17.65
CA ILE A 24 4.29 -0.44 18.04
C ILE A 24 3.84 -1.58 17.14
N SER A 25 3.34 -2.66 17.72
CA SER A 25 2.66 -3.74 16.99
C SER A 25 1.38 -4.12 17.71
N GLY A 26 0.42 -4.66 16.97
CA GLY A 26 -0.87 -5.01 17.51
C GLY A 26 -1.79 -5.64 16.47
N GLY A 27 -3.08 -5.70 16.80
CA GLY A 27 -4.08 -6.25 15.92
C GLY A 27 -5.39 -6.49 16.64
N ASN A 28 -6.32 -7.08 15.91
CA ASN A 28 -7.64 -7.42 16.40
C ASN A 28 -7.94 -8.88 16.02
N ASN A 29 -8.17 -9.73 17.02
CA ASN A 29 -8.45 -11.15 16.81
C ASN A 29 -9.94 -11.43 16.62
N SER A 30 -10.80 -10.45 16.91
CA SER A 30 -12.25 -10.60 16.77
C SER A 30 -12.68 -10.44 15.32
N GLU A 31 -13.91 -10.89 15.03
CA GLU A 31 -14.55 -10.75 13.72
C GLU A 31 -14.99 -9.31 13.42
N VAL A 32 -15.21 -8.52 14.47
CA VAL A 32 -15.78 -7.17 14.38
C VAL A 32 -14.70 -6.11 14.53
N PRO A 33 -14.85 -4.93 13.91
CA PRO A 33 -13.94 -3.82 14.16
C PRO A 33 -14.01 -3.37 15.63
N LEU A 34 -12.89 -2.88 16.14
CA LEU A 34 -12.79 -2.30 17.49
C LEU A 34 -12.11 -0.94 17.46
N ILE A 35 -12.35 -0.14 18.50
CA ILE A 35 -11.59 1.08 18.74
C ILE A 35 -10.51 0.77 19.77
N CYS A 36 -9.27 1.16 19.48
CA CYS A 36 -8.12 0.99 20.36
C CYS A 36 -7.45 2.33 20.60
N GLN A 37 -7.11 2.62 21.85
CA GLN A 37 -6.36 3.82 22.20
C GLN A 37 -4.86 3.53 22.15
N ILE A 38 -4.12 4.29 21.34
CA ILE A 38 -2.67 4.16 21.16
C ILE A 38 -2.06 5.55 21.33
N LYS A 39 -1.15 5.72 22.30
CA LYS A 39 -0.52 7.00 22.63
C LYS A 39 -1.53 8.16 22.81
N GLY A 40 -2.69 7.86 23.41
CA GLY A 40 -3.73 8.86 23.71
C GLY A 40 -4.61 9.28 22.52
N SER A 41 -4.47 8.64 21.35
CA SER A 41 -5.37 8.79 20.21
C SER A 41 -6.15 7.50 19.96
N ASP A 42 -7.38 7.63 19.48
CA ASP A 42 -8.26 6.50 19.19
C ASP A 42 -8.13 6.08 17.72
N PHE A 43 -8.05 4.77 17.50
CA PHE A 43 -7.86 4.17 16.18
C PHE A 43 -8.89 3.07 15.91
N LEU A 44 -9.46 3.05 14.71
CA LEU A 44 -10.34 2.00 14.22
C LEU A 44 -9.52 0.82 13.70
N VAL A 45 -9.63 -0.34 14.35
CA VAL A 45 -8.86 -1.55 14.03
C VAL A 45 -9.82 -2.63 13.47
N PRO A 46 -9.75 -2.96 12.17
CA PRO A 46 -10.61 -3.95 11.53
C PRO A 46 -10.51 -5.34 12.15
N GLY A 47 -11.54 -6.18 11.96
CA GLY A 47 -11.53 -7.57 12.42
C GLY A 47 -10.39 -8.39 11.79
N LYS A 48 -9.84 -9.32 12.55
CA LYS A 48 -8.80 -10.27 12.10
C LYS A 48 -7.56 -9.65 11.44
N CYS A 49 -7.19 -8.41 11.78
CA CYS A 49 -5.98 -7.79 11.24
C CYS A 49 -4.81 -7.83 12.22
N ARG A 50 -3.59 -7.75 11.70
CA ARG A 50 -2.34 -7.56 12.45
C ARG A 50 -1.59 -6.38 11.87
N PHE A 51 -0.83 -5.66 12.69
CA PHE A 51 0.03 -4.60 12.19
C PHE A 51 1.34 -4.51 12.97
N ILE A 52 2.37 -4.06 12.26
CA ILE A 52 3.70 -3.78 12.82
C ILE A 52 4.18 -2.44 12.27
N CYS A 53 4.32 -1.47 13.16
CA CYS A 53 4.80 -0.13 12.84
C CYS A 53 6.32 -0.07 12.93
N GLY A 54 7.01 0.00 11.79
CA GLY A 54 8.47 0.04 11.75
C GLY A 54 9.08 -0.07 10.36
N CYS A 55 10.40 -0.30 10.33
CA CYS A 55 11.15 -0.49 9.09
C CYS A 55 10.77 -1.82 8.44
N VAL A 56 10.15 -1.80 7.26
CA VAL A 56 9.71 -3.02 6.56
C VAL A 56 10.82 -4.08 6.46
N LYS A 57 12.05 -3.67 6.15
CA LYS A 57 13.19 -4.60 6.03
C LYS A 57 13.52 -5.33 7.33
N GLU A 58 13.40 -4.66 8.47
CA GLU A 58 13.69 -5.25 9.78
C GLU A 58 12.47 -6.00 10.32
N GLU A 59 11.28 -5.42 10.19
CA GLU A 59 10.04 -5.99 10.69
C GLU A 59 9.63 -7.27 9.95
N CYS A 60 9.91 -7.40 8.64
CA CYS A 60 9.66 -8.64 7.90
C CYS A 60 10.41 -9.84 8.48
N LYS A 61 11.56 -9.64 9.15
CA LYS A 61 12.30 -10.73 9.81
C LYS A 61 11.54 -11.29 11.01
N LYS A 62 10.69 -10.49 11.66
CA LYS A 62 9.85 -10.90 12.78
C LYS A 62 8.64 -11.73 12.34
N LEU A 63 8.35 -11.75 11.04
CA LEU A 63 7.29 -12.55 10.45
C LEU A 63 7.75 -13.96 10.07
N ASP A 64 9.01 -14.31 10.34
CA ASP A 64 9.54 -15.63 10.02
C ASP A 64 8.68 -16.76 10.62
N GLY A 65 8.53 -17.84 9.87
CA GLY A 65 7.58 -18.93 10.17
C GLY A 65 6.15 -18.72 9.66
N ASN A 66 5.75 -17.49 9.29
CA ASN A 66 4.49 -17.25 8.60
C ASN A 66 4.61 -17.45 7.08
N LYS A 67 3.49 -17.76 6.44
CA LYS A 67 3.37 -17.92 4.99
C LYS A 67 2.17 -17.13 4.48
N TYR A 68 2.38 -16.44 3.35
CA TYR A 68 1.40 -15.56 2.73
C TYR A 68 1.15 -15.98 1.29
N ASP A 69 -0.14 -16.03 0.95
CA ASP A 69 -0.62 -16.36 -0.38
C ASP A 69 -0.67 -15.11 -1.27
N ILE A 70 -0.77 -13.93 -0.64
CA ILE A 70 -0.77 -12.64 -1.32
C ILE A 70 0.17 -11.68 -0.60
N VAL A 71 1.04 -11.02 -1.36
CA VAL A 71 1.85 -9.89 -0.88
C VAL A 71 1.54 -8.65 -1.72
N ILE A 72 1.08 -7.59 -1.05
CA ILE A 72 0.82 -6.28 -1.65
C ILE A 72 1.88 -5.31 -1.14
N ALA A 73 2.46 -4.51 -2.02
CA ALA A 73 3.46 -3.50 -1.65
C ALA A 73 3.15 -2.14 -2.29
N ASP A 74 3.23 -1.05 -1.53
CA ASP A 74 3.24 0.34 -2.05
C ASP A 74 4.51 1.07 -1.62
N PRO A 75 5.68 0.75 -2.22
CA PRO A 75 6.95 1.28 -1.76
C PRO A 75 7.02 2.82 -1.85
N PRO A 76 7.74 3.48 -0.93
CA PRO A 76 7.98 4.92 -0.98
C PRO A 76 9.03 5.23 -2.05
N TRP A 77 8.65 5.08 -3.32
CA TRP A 77 9.54 5.19 -4.46
C TRP A 77 10.42 6.44 -4.46
N TRP A 78 11.70 6.26 -4.77
CA TRP A 78 12.59 7.39 -5.04
C TRP A 78 12.06 8.28 -6.16
N ASN A 79 11.93 9.57 -5.85
CA ASN A 79 11.54 10.58 -6.82
C ASN A 79 12.34 11.88 -6.62
N LYS A 80 13.22 12.17 -7.58
CA LYS A 80 14.12 13.35 -7.54
C LYS A 80 13.36 14.67 -7.39
N TYR A 81 12.21 14.82 -8.03
CA TYR A 81 11.40 16.03 -7.99
C TYR A 81 10.75 16.24 -6.61
N ILE A 82 10.10 15.20 -6.09
CA ILE A 82 9.44 15.27 -4.78
C ILE A 82 10.48 15.48 -3.67
N ARG A 83 11.68 14.90 -3.78
CA ARG A 83 12.77 15.16 -2.83
C ARG A 83 13.18 16.63 -2.81
N ARG A 84 13.28 17.28 -3.98
CA ARG A 84 13.61 18.71 -4.06
C ARG A 84 12.55 19.59 -3.40
N LEU A 85 11.27 19.24 -3.57
CA LEU A 85 10.16 19.94 -2.90
C LEU A 85 10.16 19.70 -1.38
N LYS A 86 10.36 18.46 -0.93
CA LYS A 86 10.33 18.10 0.49
C LYS A 86 11.58 18.51 1.28
N LYS A 87 12.71 18.78 0.62
CA LYS A 87 13.90 19.34 1.29
C LYS A 87 13.63 20.72 1.92
N ALA A 88 12.57 21.41 1.48
CA ALA A 88 12.09 22.66 2.09
C ALA A 88 11.18 22.42 3.32
N ALA A 89 10.71 21.20 3.57
CA ALA A 89 9.82 20.84 4.66
C ALA A 89 10.34 19.59 5.40
N PHE A 90 11.27 19.81 6.35
CA PHE A 90 12.04 18.78 7.06
C PHE A 90 11.17 17.75 7.83
N LYS A 91 9.95 18.12 8.24
CA LYS A 91 9.02 17.25 9.01
C LYS A 91 8.24 16.21 8.18
N LEU A 92 8.18 16.33 6.85
CA LEU A 92 7.35 15.48 5.97
C LEU A 92 8.14 14.39 5.22
N SER A 93 9.40 14.18 5.60
CA SER A 93 10.32 13.23 4.97
C SER A 93 9.99 11.80 5.38
N TYR A 94 8.91 11.26 4.83
CA TYR A 94 8.92 9.86 4.46
C TYR A 94 10.21 9.60 3.69
N SER A 95 11.10 8.79 4.26
CA SER A 95 12.34 8.37 3.62
C SER A 95 11.98 7.65 2.34
N MET A 96 12.10 8.33 1.20
CA MET A 96 12.01 7.65 -0.07
C MET A 96 13.11 6.59 -0.11
N MET A 97 12.80 5.44 -0.68
CA MET A 97 13.74 4.34 -0.79
C MET A 97 14.28 4.24 -2.21
N TYR A 98 15.57 3.96 -2.31
CA TYR A 98 16.18 3.53 -3.55
C TYR A 98 15.65 2.14 -3.94
N ASN A 99 15.68 1.83 -5.23
CA ASN A 99 15.14 0.56 -5.73
C ASN A 99 15.93 -0.64 -5.20
N GLU A 100 17.23 -0.47 -4.96
CA GLU A 100 18.12 -1.46 -4.34
C GLU A 100 17.75 -1.75 -2.89
N GLU A 101 17.32 -0.73 -2.14
CA GLU A 101 16.88 -0.89 -0.75
C GLU A 101 15.58 -1.71 -0.70
N ILE A 102 14.63 -1.40 -1.60
CA ILE A 102 13.38 -2.16 -1.75
C ILE A 102 13.68 -3.61 -2.13
N ALA A 103 14.56 -3.83 -3.12
CA ALA A 103 14.96 -5.16 -3.55
C ALA A 103 15.66 -5.98 -2.46
N SER A 104 16.27 -5.32 -1.46
CA SER A 104 16.97 -5.97 -0.35
C SER A 104 16.07 -6.44 0.80
N ILE A 105 14.75 -6.22 0.71
CA ILE A 105 13.79 -6.64 1.73
C ILE A 105 13.67 -8.18 1.71
N PRO A 106 13.90 -8.86 2.85
CA PRO A 106 13.98 -10.33 2.89
C PRO A 106 12.58 -10.96 3.03
N ILE A 107 11.77 -10.94 1.98
CA ILE A 107 10.40 -11.48 2.00
C ILE A 107 10.26 -12.86 1.35
N ASN A 108 11.30 -13.39 0.71
CA ASN A 108 11.23 -14.65 -0.04
C ASN A 108 10.82 -15.84 0.87
N SER A 109 11.25 -15.82 2.13
CA SER A 109 10.88 -16.85 3.12
C SER A 109 9.43 -16.73 3.59
N LEU A 110 8.76 -15.60 3.35
CA LEU A 110 7.38 -15.36 3.75
C LEU A 110 6.37 -15.84 2.71
N PHE A 111 6.81 -16.24 1.53
CA PHE A 111 5.93 -16.75 0.48
C PHE A 111 5.53 -18.20 0.74
N SER A 112 4.25 -18.51 0.55
CA SER A 112 3.71 -19.85 0.34
C SER A 112 4.30 -20.50 -0.93
N ASP A 113 3.95 -21.76 -1.20
CA ASP A 113 4.39 -22.47 -2.42
C ASP A 113 3.89 -21.76 -3.69
N THR A 114 2.65 -21.26 -3.62
CA THR A 114 2.06 -20.37 -4.62
C THR A 114 1.72 -19.04 -3.96
N THR A 115 2.33 -17.95 -4.43
CA THR A 115 2.09 -16.60 -3.90
C THR A 115 1.90 -15.61 -5.04
N LEU A 116 0.88 -14.76 -4.92
CA LEU A 116 0.66 -13.60 -5.78
C LEU A 116 1.37 -12.39 -5.18
N ILE A 117 2.17 -11.67 -5.98
CA ILE A 117 2.87 -10.47 -5.54
C ILE A 117 2.39 -9.30 -6.38
N ALA A 118 1.85 -8.26 -5.74
CA ALA A 118 1.31 -7.09 -6.40
C ALA A 118 1.98 -5.82 -5.87
N VAL A 119 2.70 -5.10 -6.74
CA VAL A 119 3.45 -3.91 -6.37
C VAL A 119 2.87 -2.69 -7.06
N TRP A 120 2.34 -1.76 -6.26
CA TRP A 120 1.96 -0.43 -6.73
C TRP A 120 3.20 0.30 -7.21
N CYS A 121 3.15 0.79 -8.45
CA CYS A 121 4.27 1.45 -9.08
C CYS A 121 3.83 2.75 -9.77
N THR A 122 4.70 3.75 -9.70
CA THR A 122 4.50 5.02 -10.39
C THR A 122 4.62 4.85 -11.91
N ASN A 123 4.36 5.94 -12.64
CA ASN A 123 4.62 6.00 -14.09
C ASN A 123 6.11 6.17 -14.47
N SER A 124 7.02 6.15 -13.49
CA SER A 124 8.47 6.27 -13.73
C SER A 124 9.01 5.05 -14.48
N PRO A 125 9.60 5.21 -15.69
CA PRO A 125 10.20 4.09 -16.42
C PRO A 125 11.29 3.37 -15.62
N SER A 126 12.07 4.13 -14.83
CA SER A 126 13.11 3.56 -13.97
C SER A 126 12.52 2.64 -12.90
N ASN A 127 11.44 3.05 -12.23
CA ASN A 127 10.84 2.24 -11.17
C ASN A 127 10.15 1.01 -11.74
N ILE A 128 9.45 1.17 -12.88
CA ILE A 128 8.83 0.05 -13.60
C ILE A 128 9.89 -0.98 -13.98
N LYS A 129 11.01 -0.52 -14.56
CA LYS A 129 12.15 -1.38 -14.91
C LYS A 129 12.71 -2.08 -13.67
N SER A 130 12.97 -1.33 -12.60
CA SER A 130 13.51 -1.90 -11.37
C SER A 130 12.58 -2.91 -10.70
N VAL A 131 11.25 -2.74 -10.74
CA VAL A 131 10.34 -3.78 -10.23
C VAL A 131 10.55 -5.09 -10.98
N LYS A 132 10.55 -5.04 -12.31
CA LYS A 132 10.61 -6.22 -13.17
C LYS A 132 12.00 -6.87 -13.20
N GLU A 133 13.07 -6.08 -13.22
CA GLU A 133 14.42 -6.55 -13.51
C GLU A 133 15.33 -6.61 -12.28
N LEU A 134 14.94 -6.02 -11.15
CA LEU A 134 15.75 -6.00 -9.92
C LEU A 134 14.99 -6.54 -8.71
N ILE A 135 13.84 -5.95 -8.37
CA ILE A 135 13.10 -6.25 -7.14
C ILE A 135 12.50 -7.65 -7.23
N PHE A 136 11.73 -7.95 -8.27
CA PHE A 136 11.12 -9.27 -8.45
C PHE A 136 12.17 -10.40 -8.53
N PRO A 137 13.24 -10.29 -9.33
CA PRO A 137 14.31 -11.30 -9.32
C PRO A 137 14.97 -11.50 -7.95
N LYS A 138 15.24 -10.42 -7.20
CA LYS A 138 15.79 -10.53 -5.83
C LYS A 138 14.82 -11.19 -4.86
N TRP A 139 13.52 -10.98 -5.05
CA TRP A 139 12.47 -11.64 -4.27
C TRP A 139 12.18 -13.07 -4.72
N GLY A 140 12.77 -13.55 -5.82
CA GLY A 140 12.46 -14.86 -6.39
C GLY A 140 11.03 -14.91 -6.95
N VAL A 141 10.61 -13.81 -7.56
CA VAL A 141 9.28 -13.62 -8.15
C VAL A 141 9.42 -13.48 -9.65
N ASP A 142 8.58 -14.19 -10.39
CA ASP A 142 8.48 -14.04 -11.84
C ASP A 142 7.48 -12.93 -12.17
N TYR A 143 7.88 -11.98 -13.01
CA TYR A 143 6.94 -11.00 -13.55
C TYR A 143 5.90 -11.68 -14.45
N VAL A 144 4.63 -11.33 -14.27
CA VAL A 144 3.52 -11.88 -15.06
C VAL A 144 2.89 -10.81 -15.94
N THR A 145 2.34 -9.76 -15.33
CA THR A 145 1.56 -8.76 -16.05
C THR A 145 1.50 -7.43 -15.31
N THR A 146 0.85 -6.44 -15.90
CA THR A 146 0.61 -5.14 -15.27
C THR A 146 -0.85 -4.79 -15.42
N TRP A 147 -1.49 -4.53 -14.28
CA TRP A 147 -2.83 -3.96 -14.22
C TRP A 147 -2.75 -2.45 -14.03
N TYR A 148 -3.84 -1.77 -14.34
CA TYR A 148 -3.92 -0.32 -14.29
C TYR A 148 -5.12 0.11 -13.46
N TRP A 149 -4.86 0.92 -12.43
CA TRP A 149 -5.90 1.61 -11.69
C TRP A 149 -6.17 2.97 -12.34
N LEU A 150 -7.27 3.06 -13.09
CA LEU A 150 -7.75 4.32 -13.66
C LEU A 150 -8.47 5.13 -12.58
N LYS A 151 -8.07 6.38 -12.43
CA LYS A 151 -8.64 7.32 -11.45
C LYS A 151 -9.64 8.23 -12.13
N LEU A 152 -10.85 8.23 -11.59
CA LEU A 152 -11.98 8.99 -12.12
C LEU A 152 -12.42 10.09 -11.15
N THR A 153 -13.10 11.10 -11.67
CA THR A 153 -13.90 12.07 -10.90
C THR A 153 -15.24 11.43 -10.51
N ILE A 154 -16.03 12.14 -9.68
CA ILE A 154 -17.40 11.72 -9.35
C ILE A 154 -18.30 11.62 -10.59
N ASP A 155 -17.98 12.40 -11.63
CA ASP A 155 -18.68 12.40 -12.91
C ASP A 155 -18.15 11.31 -13.86
N LEU A 156 -17.33 10.38 -13.34
CA LEU A 156 -16.72 9.26 -14.07
C LEU A 156 -15.74 9.67 -15.18
N GLU A 157 -15.20 10.88 -15.12
CA GLU A 157 -14.20 11.37 -16.07
C GLU A 157 -12.77 11.16 -15.54
N PRO A 158 -11.76 10.89 -16.39
CA PRO A 158 -10.38 10.80 -15.95
C PRO A 158 -9.90 12.07 -15.21
N ILE A 159 -9.23 11.91 -14.06
CA ILE A 159 -8.80 13.05 -13.23
C ILE A 159 -7.78 14.00 -13.91
N CYS A 160 -7.22 13.59 -15.05
CA CYS A 160 -6.46 14.43 -15.96
C CYS A 160 -6.39 13.75 -17.34
N ALA A 161 -6.09 14.53 -18.38
CA ALA A 161 -5.91 13.99 -19.72
C ALA A 161 -4.77 12.95 -19.77
N PHE A 162 -4.96 11.92 -20.59
CA PHE A 162 -3.87 11.02 -20.97
C PHE A 162 -2.81 11.81 -21.72
N SER A 163 -1.54 11.51 -21.44
CA SER A 163 -0.43 12.24 -22.03
C SER A 163 0.75 11.33 -22.33
N SER A 164 1.71 11.82 -23.10
CA SER A 164 2.97 11.12 -23.37
C SER A 164 4.10 11.62 -22.46
N GLY A 165 5.12 10.79 -22.27
CA GLY A 165 6.31 11.11 -21.50
C GLY A 165 6.07 11.23 -20.00
N SER A 166 6.81 12.13 -19.35
CA SER A 166 6.85 12.27 -17.88
C SER A 166 5.70 13.10 -17.28
N LYS A 167 4.66 13.38 -18.06
CA LYS A 167 3.48 14.11 -17.60
C LYS A 167 2.61 13.22 -16.70
N LYS A 168 1.82 13.86 -15.84
CA LYS A 168 0.90 13.16 -14.92
C LYS A 168 -0.09 12.33 -15.75
N GLN A 169 -0.32 11.11 -15.30
CA GLN A 169 -1.31 10.20 -15.89
C GLN A 169 -2.52 10.07 -14.96
N PRO A 170 -3.72 9.81 -15.49
CA PRO A 170 -4.91 9.54 -14.69
C PRO A 170 -4.92 8.11 -14.13
N TYR A 171 -3.80 7.38 -14.14
CA TYR A 171 -3.74 6.02 -13.66
C TYR A 171 -2.43 5.72 -12.91
N GLU A 172 -2.47 4.69 -12.08
CA GLU A 172 -1.30 4.05 -11.48
C GLU A 172 -1.17 2.60 -11.94
N ARG A 173 0.04 2.04 -11.87
CA ARG A 173 0.31 0.64 -12.24
C ARG A 173 0.27 -0.24 -11.00
N LEU A 174 -0.29 -1.42 -11.17
CA LEU A 174 -0.10 -2.55 -10.27
C LEU A 174 0.69 -3.61 -11.04
N ILE A 175 1.99 -3.69 -10.75
CA ILE A 175 2.87 -4.67 -11.39
C ILE A 175 2.71 -5.98 -10.65
N ILE A 176 2.30 -7.02 -11.37
CA ILE A 176 1.98 -8.32 -10.78
C ILE A 176 3.06 -9.32 -11.16
N GLY A 177 3.55 -10.01 -10.14
CA GLY A 177 4.40 -11.19 -10.26
C GLY A 177 3.83 -12.35 -9.48
N ARG A 178 4.45 -13.52 -9.62
CA ARG A 178 4.06 -14.74 -8.92
C ARG A 178 5.26 -15.55 -8.48
N ARG A 179 5.04 -16.36 -7.46
CA ARG A 179 5.83 -17.56 -7.15
C ARG A 179 4.92 -18.77 -7.35
N GLY A 180 5.43 -19.81 -8.00
CA GLY A 180 4.63 -20.97 -8.38
C GLY A 180 3.66 -20.67 -9.54
N ASP A 181 2.75 -21.61 -9.81
CA ASP A 181 1.84 -21.49 -10.95
C ASP A 181 0.49 -20.90 -10.55
N ILE A 182 0.35 -19.58 -10.75
CA ILE A 182 -0.90 -18.83 -10.59
C ILE A 182 -1.25 -18.17 -11.92
N LYS A 183 -2.44 -18.46 -12.45
CA LYS A 183 -2.93 -17.79 -13.66
C LYS A 183 -3.43 -16.40 -13.28
N VAL A 184 -2.93 -15.37 -13.96
CA VAL A 184 -3.35 -13.97 -13.75
C VAL A 184 -3.80 -13.41 -15.09
N PRO A 185 -5.00 -12.79 -15.19
CA PRO A 185 -5.45 -12.17 -16.43
C PRO A 185 -4.55 -10.98 -16.79
N GLU A 186 -4.25 -10.86 -18.08
CA GLU A 186 -3.43 -9.78 -18.60
C GLU A 186 -4.25 -8.50 -18.86
N ASN A 187 -3.58 -7.35 -18.86
CA ASN A 187 -4.13 -6.06 -19.32
C ASN A 187 -5.42 -5.60 -18.61
N VAL A 188 -5.64 -6.01 -17.36
CA VAL A 188 -6.79 -5.56 -16.57
C VAL A 188 -6.68 -4.06 -16.27
N VAL A 189 -7.76 -3.35 -16.54
CA VAL A 189 -7.99 -1.97 -16.09
C VAL A 189 -9.16 -2.00 -15.12
N PHE A 190 -8.96 -1.46 -13.93
CA PHE A 190 -10.03 -1.23 -12.96
C PHE A 190 -10.07 0.25 -12.61
N ALA A 191 -11.26 0.75 -12.30
CA ALA A 191 -11.46 2.18 -12.10
C ALA A 191 -12.11 2.45 -10.75
N SER A 192 -11.71 3.54 -10.11
CA SER A 192 -12.42 4.08 -8.95
C SER A 192 -12.18 5.57 -8.80
N ILE A 193 -13.04 6.20 -8.00
CA ILE A 193 -12.82 7.56 -7.54
C ILE A 193 -11.77 7.48 -6.42
N PRO A 194 -10.59 8.12 -6.56
CA PRO A 194 -9.57 8.07 -5.54
C PRO A 194 -10.04 8.77 -4.27
N SER A 195 -9.66 8.21 -3.13
CA SER A 195 -9.87 8.86 -1.83
C SER A 195 -9.17 10.23 -1.78
N SER A 196 -9.75 11.18 -1.07
CA SER A 196 -9.15 12.50 -0.81
C SER A 196 -7.85 12.41 -0.01
N LEU A 197 -7.69 11.33 0.77
CA LEU A 197 -6.47 11.02 1.51
C LEU A 197 -5.33 10.66 0.54
N HIS A 198 -4.19 11.32 0.72
CA HIS A 198 -3.04 11.17 -0.17
C HIS A 198 -2.48 9.74 -0.19
N SER A 199 -2.25 9.20 -1.39
CA SER A 199 -1.73 7.84 -1.63
C SER A 199 -2.61 6.70 -1.09
N HIS A 200 -3.89 6.96 -0.79
CA HIS A 200 -4.83 5.90 -0.41
C HIS A 200 -5.25 5.10 -1.64
N LYS A 201 -4.70 3.89 -1.75
CA LYS A 201 -4.98 2.92 -2.82
C LYS A 201 -6.27 2.15 -2.52
N PRO A 202 -7.04 1.74 -3.55
CA PRO A 202 -8.19 0.88 -3.33
C PRO A 202 -7.74 -0.50 -2.83
N PRO A 203 -8.53 -1.15 -1.96
CA PRO A 203 -8.32 -2.55 -1.58
C PRO A 203 -8.35 -3.47 -2.81
N LEU A 204 -7.48 -4.48 -2.83
CA LEU A 204 -7.30 -5.36 -4.00
C LEU A 204 -7.89 -6.77 -3.82
N ILE A 205 -8.24 -7.17 -2.59
CA ILE A 205 -8.62 -8.55 -2.27
C ILE A 205 -9.89 -8.99 -3.01
N ASP A 206 -10.90 -8.13 -3.06
CA ASP A 206 -12.14 -8.44 -3.79
C ASP A 206 -11.87 -8.54 -5.30
N LEU A 207 -10.96 -7.72 -5.83
CA LEU A 207 -10.57 -7.76 -7.23
C LEU A 207 -9.81 -9.06 -7.56
N PHE A 208 -8.90 -9.49 -6.68
CA PHE A 208 -8.18 -10.75 -6.83
C PHE A 208 -9.11 -11.96 -6.72
N THR A 209 -10.09 -11.89 -5.82
CA THR A 209 -11.13 -12.91 -5.68
C THR A 209 -11.99 -12.99 -6.94
N TYR A 210 -12.44 -11.84 -7.47
CA TYR A 210 -13.24 -11.75 -8.69
C TYR A 210 -12.55 -12.38 -9.91
N TYR A 211 -11.25 -12.10 -10.09
CA TYR A 211 -10.45 -12.70 -11.16
C TYR A 211 -9.94 -14.11 -10.85
N ASN A 212 -10.32 -14.67 -9.70
CA ASN A 212 -9.98 -16.03 -9.29
C ASN A 212 -8.45 -16.27 -9.22
N VAL A 213 -7.68 -15.21 -8.87
CA VAL A 213 -6.21 -15.23 -8.77
C VAL A 213 -5.71 -15.43 -7.33
N SER A 214 -6.63 -15.67 -6.40
CA SER A 214 -6.34 -15.99 -5.00
C SER A 214 -7.18 -17.16 -4.51
N THR A 215 -6.67 -17.86 -3.50
CA THR A 215 -7.42 -18.89 -2.76
C THR A 215 -8.54 -18.28 -1.91
N LYS A 216 -9.49 -19.10 -1.46
CA LYS A 216 -10.50 -18.65 -0.49
C LYS A 216 -9.85 -18.43 0.87
N GLY A 217 -10.04 -17.24 1.45
CA GLY A 217 -9.44 -16.86 2.73
C GLY A 217 -7.91 -16.77 2.68
N PRO A 218 -7.33 -16.01 1.73
CA PRO A 218 -5.89 -15.95 1.56
C PRO A 218 -5.22 -15.29 2.77
N HIS A 219 -4.04 -15.75 3.14
CA HIS A 219 -3.19 -15.02 4.08
C HIS A 219 -2.51 -13.85 3.35
N VAL A 220 -2.81 -12.62 3.78
CA VAL A 220 -2.37 -11.39 3.10
C VAL A 220 -1.33 -10.64 3.91
N LEU A 221 -0.22 -10.29 3.26
CA LEU A 221 0.79 -9.37 3.78
C LEU A 221 0.76 -8.07 2.98
N GLU A 222 0.60 -6.94 3.67
CA GLU A 222 0.74 -5.61 3.08
C GLU A 222 2.02 -4.94 3.58
N LEU A 223 2.90 -4.58 2.65
CA LEU A 223 4.16 -3.88 2.92
C LEU A 223 4.01 -2.39 2.60
N PHE A 224 4.63 -1.57 3.44
CA PHE A 224 4.53 -0.11 3.42
C PHE A 224 3.11 0.40 3.66
N ALA A 225 2.33 -0.36 4.44
CA ALA A 225 0.93 -0.07 4.72
C ALA A 225 0.75 1.30 5.41
N ARG A 226 -0.39 1.91 5.10
CA ARG A 226 -0.83 3.20 5.68
C ARG A 226 -2.22 3.15 6.34
N TYR A 227 -2.86 2.00 6.23
CA TYR A 227 -4.15 1.67 6.78
C TYR A 227 -4.22 0.17 6.99
N LEU A 228 -5.25 -0.28 7.68
CA LEU A 228 -5.48 -1.70 7.93
C LEU A 228 -6.71 -2.15 7.16
N LEU A 229 -6.63 -3.38 6.67
CA LEU A 229 -7.75 -4.12 6.12
C LEU A 229 -8.03 -5.35 6.98
N PRO A 230 -9.27 -5.85 6.98
CA PRO A 230 -9.57 -7.13 7.60
C PRO A 230 -8.68 -8.26 7.05
N ASN A 231 -8.40 -9.27 7.88
CA ASN A 231 -7.65 -10.47 7.47
C ASN A 231 -6.26 -10.21 6.85
N THR A 232 -5.63 -9.09 7.21
CA THR A 232 -4.34 -8.66 6.65
C THR A 232 -3.32 -8.45 7.74
N THR A 233 -2.06 -8.82 7.47
CA THR A 233 -0.90 -8.37 8.24
C THR A 233 -0.29 -7.16 7.54
N SER A 234 -0.30 -6.00 8.18
CA SER A 234 0.17 -4.73 7.62
C SER A 234 1.49 -4.27 8.26
N VAL A 235 2.53 -4.07 7.46
CA VAL A 235 3.88 -3.70 7.92
C VAL A 235 4.32 -2.40 7.28
N GLY A 236 4.84 -1.46 8.08
CA GLY A 236 5.40 -0.20 7.59
C GLY A 236 5.47 0.85 8.69
N TYR A 237 5.89 2.07 8.39
CA TYR A 237 5.92 3.13 9.42
C TYR A 237 4.53 3.72 9.74
N GLU A 238 3.58 3.60 8.82
CA GLU A 238 2.26 4.24 8.88
C GLU A 238 1.00 3.34 8.95
N PRO A 239 1.01 2.04 9.31
CA PRO A 239 -0.20 1.20 9.27
C PRO A 239 -1.45 1.79 9.95
N LEU A 240 -1.28 2.56 11.03
CA LEU A 240 -2.39 3.18 11.78
C LEU A 240 -2.85 4.53 11.21
N LYS A 241 -2.24 5.04 10.14
CA LYS A 241 -2.37 6.45 9.75
C LYS A 241 -3.81 6.79 9.44
N TRP A 242 -4.40 6.06 8.50
CA TRP A 242 -5.78 6.30 8.13
C TRP A 242 -6.78 5.69 9.10
N GLN A 243 -6.31 5.01 10.16
CA GLN A 243 -7.19 4.47 11.20
C GLN A 243 -7.53 5.46 12.31
N ASN A 244 -6.90 6.64 12.35
CA ASN A 244 -7.19 7.64 13.37
C ASN A 244 -8.67 8.05 13.29
N LEU A 245 -9.39 7.89 14.40
CA LEU A 245 -10.84 8.09 14.46
C LEU A 245 -11.26 9.53 14.08
N ALA A 246 -10.38 10.52 14.27
CA ALA A 246 -10.64 11.91 13.88
C ALA A 246 -10.81 12.12 12.36
N LEU A 247 -10.43 11.15 11.53
CA LEU A 247 -10.68 11.16 10.08
C LEU A 247 -12.10 10.73 9.70
N TYR A 248 -12.86 10.19 10.65
CA TYR A 248 -14.17 9.62 10.43
C TYR A 248 -15.24 10.44 11.14
N VAL A 249 -16.43 10.45 10.56
CA VAL A 249 -17.64 10.98 11.20
C VAL A 249 -18.64 9.84 11.28
N GLU A 250 -19.37 9.76 12.38
CA GLU A 250 -20.53 8.87 12.45
C GLU A 250 -21.56 9.33 11.42
N TYR A 251 -22.00 8.41 10.58
CA TYR A 251 -23.13 8.65 9.71
C TYR A 251 -24.40 8.42 10.54
N GLN A 252 -25.20 9.46 10.72
CA GLN A 252 -26.53 9.39 11.35
C GLN A 252 -27.58 8.95 10.33
#